data_AF-A0A7C3SFV7-F1
#
_entry.id   AF-A0A7C3SFV7-F1
#
_cell.length_a   1.000
_cell.length_b   1.000
_cell.length_c   1.000
_cell.angle_alpha   90.00
_cell.angle_beta   90.00
_cell.angle_gamma   90.00
#
_symmetry.space_group_name_H-M   'P 1'
#
loop_
_entity.id
_entity.type
_entity.pdbx_description
1 polymer ?
#
loop_
_entity_poly.entity_id
_entity_poly.type
_entity_poly.pdbx_seq_one_letter_code
_entity_poly.pdbx_strand_id
1 'polypeptide(L)'
;MPFQQPPLPYPMDALVPYLSEEQIRFHYGKHHAAYFKNLNALVEGKPEEQMTLREVVIRSTGPVFNNAAQAWNHTFYWNCMAPKGGGEPAGELAQAIRRDFGS
;
A
#
# COMPACT_ATOMS: atom_id res chain seq x y z
N MET A 1 8.09 -16.80 -4.70
CA MET A 1 8.16 -15.90 -3.53
C MET A 1 6.76 -15.74 -2.98
N PRO A 2 6.55 -15.91 -1.65
CA PRO A 2 5.21 -15.94 -1.02
C PRO A 2 4.49 -14.59 -1.08
N PHE A 3 5.21 -13.47 -1.00
CA PHE A 3 4.63 -12.13 -1.07
C PHE A 3 4.85 -11.51 -2.45
N GLN A 4 3.77 -11.03 -3.08
CA GLN A 4 3.80 -10.44 -4.42
C GLN A 4 3.23 -9.03 -4.40
N GLN A 5 3.87 -8.13 -5.16
CA GLN A 5 3.36 -6.79 -5.39
C GLN A 5 2.06 -6.87 -6.19
N PRO A 6 0.93 -6.36 -5.66
CA PRO A 6 -0.31 -6.28 -6.42
C PRO A 6 -0.16 -5.31 -7.59
N PRO A 7 -0.87 -5.53 -8.71
CA PRO A 7 -0.87 -4.59 -9.82
C PRO A 7 -1.39 -3.21 -9.36
N LEU A 8 -0.84 -2.15 -9.95
CA LEU A 8 -1.37 -0.80 -9.78
C LEU A 8 -2.82 -0.77 -10.31
N PRO A 9 -3.80 -0.19 -9.58
CA PRO A 9 -5.21 -0.25 -9.96
C PRO A 9 -5.57 0.68 -11.14
N TYR A 10 -4.63 1.48 -11.62
CA TYR A 10 -4.77 2.41 -12.73
C TYR A 10 -3.43 2.58 -13.48
N PRO A 11 -3.43 3.14 -14.70
CA PRO A 11 -2.20 3.47 -15.44
C PRO A 11 -1.26 4.42 -14.68
N MET A 12 0.05 4.38 -14.96
CA MET A 12 1.04 5.15 -14.19
C MET A 12 0.91 6.68 -14.33
N ASP A 13 0.25 7.16 -15.39
CA ASP A 13 -0.01 8.58 -15.65
C ASP A 13 -1.41 9.03 -15.19
N ALA A 14 -2.22 8.12 -14.65
CA ALA A 14 -3.64 8.35 -14.37
C ALA A 14 -3.93 9.37 -13.25
N LEU A 15 -2.92 9.76 -12.48
CA LEU A 15 -3.03 10.72 -11.37
C LEU A 15 -2.46 12.11 -11.70
N VAL A 16 -2.00 12.35 -12.92
CA VAL A 16 -1.56 13.67 -13.37
C VAL A 16 -2.76 14.65 -13.32
N PRO A 17 -2.59 15.91 -12.85
CA PRO A 17 -1.34 16.58 -12.46
C PRO A 17 -0.97 16.45 -10.97
N TYR A 18 -1.72 15.68 -10.18
CA TYR A 18 -1.54 15.60 -8.73
C TYR A 18 -0.35 14.72 -8.32
N LEU A 19 -0.11 13.63 -9.06
CA LEU A 19 1.11 12.83 -8.99
C LEU A 19 1.66 12.62 -10.40
N SER A 20 2.97 12.84 -10.58
CA SER A 20 3.60 12.63 -11.87
C SER A 20 3.78 11.15 -12.18
N GLU A 21 3.81 10.81 -13.47
CA GLU A 21 4.12 9.44 -13.92
C GLU A 21 5.52 9.01 -13.45
N GLU A 22 6.49 9.94 -13.44
CA GLU A 22 7.83 9.69 -12.91
C GLU A 22 7.76 9.28 -11.44
N GLN A 23 7.02 10.03 -10.61
CA GLN A 23 6.85 9.70 -9.20
C GLN A 23 6.26 8.30 -9.03
N ILE A 24 5.23 7.93 -9.79
CA ILE A 24 4.62 6.59 -9.69
C ILE A 24 5.60 5.50 -10.16
N ARG A 25 6.34 5.73 -11.24
CA ARG A 25 7.36 4.81 -11.75
C ARG A 25 8.44 4.49 -10.71
N PHE A 26 8.86 5.48 -9.92
CA PHE A 26 9.80 5.27 -8.83
C PHE A 26 9.12 4.71 -7.57
N HIS A 27 8.01 5.29 -7.14
CA HIS A 27 7.36 4.97 -5.86
C HIS A 27 6.69 3.60 -5.89
N TYR A 28 5.90 3.29 -6.92
CA TYR A 28 5.34 1.94 -7.11
C TYR A 28 6.38 1.00 -7.73
N GLY A 29 7.01 1.40 -8.84
CA GLY A 29 7.85 0.50 -9.64
C GLY A 29 9.20 0.14 -9.00
N LYS A 30 9.73 0.97 -8.10
CA LYS A 30 11.01 0.70 -7.39
C LYS A 30 10.81 0.55 -5.89
N HIS A 31 10.29 1.55 -5.19
CA HIS A 31 10.22 1.53 -3.72
C HIS A 31 9.25 0.45 -3.22
N HIS A 32 8.01 0.42 -3.71
CA HIS A 32 7.03 -0.59 -3.33
C HIS A 32 7.47 -2.00 -3.72
N ALA A 33 8.00 -2.17 -4.93
CA ALA A 33 8.58 -3.43 -5.41
C ALA A 33 9.73 -3.93 -4.52
N ALA A 34 10.61 -3.01 -4.06
CA ALA A 34 11.72 -3.35 -3.19
C ALA A 34 11.27 -3.87 -1.82
N TYR A 35 10.17 -3.36 -1.26
CA TYR A 35 9.63 -3.86 0.01
C TYR A 35 9.22 -5.34 -0.09
N PHE A 36 8.58 -5.75 -1.19
CA PHE A 36 8.27 -7.16 -1.42
C PHE A 36 9.54 -8.01 -1.62
N LYS A 37 10.48 -7.54 -2.44
CA LYS A 37 11.74 -8.25 -2.66
C LYS A 37 12.51 -8.47 -1.34
N ASN A 38 12.67 -7.41 -0.55
CA ASN A 38 13.39 -7.45 0.71
C ASN A 38 12.65 -8.28 1.76
N LEU A 39 11.32 -8.18 1.84
CA LEU A 39 10.53 -9.00 2.74
C LEU A 39 10.74 -10.49 2.46
N ASN A 40 10.61 -10.91 1.19
CA ASN A 40 10.82 -12.31 0.81
C ASN A 40 12.24 -12.79 1.16
N ALA A 41 13.27 -11.96 0.94
CA ALA A 41 14.64 -12.30 1.34
C ALA A 41 14.82 -12.39 2.87
N LEU A 42 14.11 -11.56 3.65
CA LEU A 42 14.20 -11.57 5.11
C LEU A 42 13.49 -12.75 5.75
N VAL A 43 12.47 -13.31 5.09
CA VAL A 43 11.64 -14.41 5.62
C VAL A 43 11.97 -15.78 5.05
N GLU A 44 12.89 -15.87 4.08
CA GLU A 44 13.28 -17.14 3.45
C GLU A 44 13.71 -18.19 4.49
N GLY A 45 13.03 -19.34 4.48
CA GLY A 45 13.28 -20.44 5.42
C GLY A 45 12.79 -20.19 6.85
N LYS A 46 12.00 -19.14 7.09
CA LYS A 46 11.46 -18.79 8.41
C LYS A 46 9.94 -19.00 8.47
N PRO A 47 9.34 -19.13 9.67
CA PRO A 47 7.90 -19.33 9.81
C PRO A 47 7.04 -18.25 9.15
N GLU A 48 7.52 -17.00 9.09
CA GLU A 48 6.83 -15.88 8.44
C GLU A 48 6.61 -16.11 6.94
N GLU A 49 7.40 -16.97 6.28
CA GLU A 49 7.25 -17.28 4.86
C GLU A 49 5.90 -17.92 4.52
N GLN A 50 5.29 -18.61 5.48
CA GLN A 50 4.00 -19.30 5.33
C GLN A 50 2.81 -18.45 5.82
N MET A 51 3.07 -17.26 6.34
CA MET A 51 2.04 -16.34 6.84
C MET A 51 1.48 -15.47 5.71
N THR A 52 0.26 -14.99 5.88
CA THR A 52 -0.27 -13.88 5.08
C THR A 52 0.48 -12.58 5.39
N LEU A 53 0.50 -11.63 4.43
CA LEU A 53 1.14 -10.32 4.65
C LEU A 53 0.58 -9.62 5.92
N ARG A 54 -0.73 -9.72 6.16
CA ARG A 54 -1.39 -9.16 7.35
C ARG A 54 -0.86 -9.78 8.65
N GLU A 55 -0.70 -11.10 8.69
CA GLU A 55 -0.15 -11.78 9.87
C GLU A 55 1.30 -11.36 10.14
N VAL A 56 2.13 -11.23 9.10
CA VAL A 56 3.50 -10.74 9.26
C VAL A 56 3.52 -9.31 9.81
N VAL A 57 2.66 -8.42 9.30
CA VAL A 57 2.52 -7.05 9.82
C VAL A 57 2.15 -7.04 11.31
N ILE A 58 1.23 -7.90 11.74
CA ILE A 58 0.75 -7.93 13.13
C ILE A 58 1.79 -8.56 14.08
N ARG A 59 2.56 -9.56 13.63
CA ARG A 59 3.35 -10.43 14.53
C ARG A 59 4.85 -10.16 14.50
N SER A 60 5.37 -9.52 13.47
CA SER A 60 6.82 -9.30 13.33
C SER A 60 7.27 -7.97 13.92
N THR A 61 8.58 -7.82 14.09
CA THR A 61 9.24 -6.57 14.52
C THR A 61 10.48 -6.29 13.67
N GLY A 62 11.08 -5.11 13.82
CA GLY A 62 12.36 -4.78 13.17
C GLY A 62 12.29 -4.82 11.63
N PRO A 63 13.35 -5.29 10.93
CA PRO A 63 13.40 -5.24 9.47
C PRO A 63 12.28 -6.01 8.75
N VAL A 64 11.79 -7.13 9.32
CA VAL A 64 10.66 -7.88 8.76
C VAL A 64 9.40 -7.03 8.82
N PHE A 65 9.09 -6.46 9.98
CA PHE A 65 7.97 -5.55 10.16
C PHE A 65 8.06 -4.34 9.23
N ASN A 66 9.23 -3.70 9.15
CA ASN A 66 9.41 -2.52 8.31
C ASN A 66 9.06 -2.79 6.84
N ASN A 67 9.49 -3.92 6.28
CA ASN A 67 9.20 -4.26 4.88
C ASN A 67 7.76 -4.75 4.70
N ALA A 68 7.23 -5.57 5.62
CA ALA A 68 5.84 -6.03 5.56
C ALA A 68 4.84 -4.88 5.69
N ALA A 69 5.04 -4.00 6.66
CA ALA A 69 4.20 -2.83 6.88
C ALA A 69 4.28 -1.90 5.68
N GLN A 70 5.46 -1.62 5.15
CA GLN A 70 5.58 -0.76 3.96
C GLN A 70 4.95 -1.40 2.72
N ALA A 71 5.09 -2.70 2.51
CA ALA A 71 4.41 -3.42 1.43
C ALA A 71 2.88 -3.28 1.53
N TRP A 72 2.32 -3.43 2.75
CA TRP A 72 0.90 -3.28 3.01
C TRP A 72 0.43 -1.82 2.88
N ASN A 73 1.13 -0.88 3.52
CA ASN A 73 0.82 0.55 3.52
C ASN A 73 0.76 1.11 2.09
N HIS A 74 1.70 0.71 1.23
CA HIS A 74 1.72 1.19 -0.16
C HIS A 74 0.59 0.58 -0.99
N THR A 75 0.28 -0.71 -0.79
CA THR A 75 -0.90 -1.30 -1.44
C THR A 75 -2.16 -0.55 -1.03
N PHE A 76 -2.34 -0.25 0.26
CA PHE A 76 -3.47 0.54 0.74
C PHE A 76 -3.48 1.95 0.13
N TYR A 77 -2.33 2.65 0.16
CA TYR A 77 -2.15 3.99 -0.41
C TYR A 77 -2.59 4.08 -1.88
N TRP A 78 -2.17 3.15 -2.74
CA TRP A 78 -2.59 3.15 -4.14
C TRP A 78 -4.10 2.91 -4.33
N ASN A 79 -4.73 2.17 -3.42
CA ASN A 79 -6.18 1.94 -3.46
C ASN A 79 -6.99 3.11 -2.86
N CYS A 80 -6.36 4.01 -2.11
CA CYS A 80 -6.99 5.24 -1.61
C CYS A 80 -7.07 6.35 -2.67
N MET A 81 -6.44 6.17 -3.83
CA MET A 81 -6.44 7.12 -4.93
C MET A 81 -7.14 6.54 -6.15
N ALA A 82 -7.61 7.41 -7.04
CA ALA A 82 -8.23 7.02 -8.30
C ALA A 82 -8.10 8.12 -9.35
N PRO A 83 -8.04 7.77 -10.65
CA PRO A 83 -8.28 8.75 -11.70
C PRO A 83 -9.69 9.32 -11.55
N LYS A 84 -9.81 10.66 -11.56
CA LYS A 84 -11.08 11.36 -11.29
C LYS A 84 -11.65 11.08 -9.89
N GLY A 85 -10.80 10.74 -8.93
CA GLY A 85 -11.15 10.74 -7.51
C GLY A 85 -11.30 12.15 -6.93
N GLY A 86 -11.40 12.24 -5.61
CA GLY A 86 -11.70 13.48 -4.90
C GLY A 86 -13.20 13.77 -4.85
N GLY A 87 -13.55 15.04 -4.62
CA GLY A 87 -14.92 15.44 -4.26
C GLY A 87 -15.22 15.17 -2.78
N GLU A 88 -16.49 15.29 -2.41
CA GLU A 88 -16.94 15.04 -1.03
C GLU A 88 -17.18 13.55 -0.78
N PRO A 89 -16.88 13.04 0.42
CA PRO A 89 -17.29 11.70 0.82
C PRO A 89 -18.83 11.59 0.76
N ALA A 90 -19.32 10.37 0.54
CA ALA A 90 -20.76 10.06 0.52
C ALA A 90 -21.12 8.98 1.54
N GLY A 91 -22.43 8.79 1.75
CA GLY A 91 -22.97 7.70 2.58
C GLY A 91 -22.55 7.78 4.05
N GLU A 92 -22.36 6.61 4.65
CA GLU A 92 -22.03 6.47 6.08
C GLU A 92 -20.71 7.15 6.46
N LEU A 93 -19.72 7.15 5.56
CA LEU A 93 -18.43 7.80 5.81
C LEU A 93 -18.59 9.32 5.96
N ALA A 94 -19.36 9.96 5.07
CA ALA A 94 -19.63 11.40 5.16
C ALA A 94 -20.38 11.79 6.44
N GLN A 95 -21.30 10.93 6.88
CA GLN A 95 -22.04 11.13 8.13
C GLN A 95 -21.09 11.00 9.35
N ALA A 96 -20.22 9.99 9.35
CA ALA A 96 -19.23 9.80 10.40
C ALA A 96 -18.25 10.99 10.47
N ILE A 97 -17.77 11.49 9.33
CA ILE A 97 -16.87 12.65 9.27
C ILE A 97 -17.54 13.88 9.90
N ARG A 98 -18.76 14.23 9.48
CA ARG A 98 -19.49 15.36 10.07
C ARG A 98 -19.75 15.19 11.57
N ARG A 99 -20.08 13.98 12.01
CA ARG A 99 -20.31 13.68 13.43
C ARG A 99 -19.05 13.88 14.27
N ASP A 100 -17.92 13.35 13.81
CA ASP A 100 -16.69 13.26 14.62
C ASP A 100 -15.79 14.49 14.45
N PHE A 101 -15.90 15.23 13.34
CA PHE A 101 -15.05 16.37 13.00
C PHE A 101 -15.81 17.69 12.75
N GLY A 102 -17.14 17.68 12.79
CA GLY A 102 -18.02 18.86 12.72
C GLY A 102 -18.44 19.27 11.30
N SER A 103 -17.54 19.15 10.32
CA SER A 103 -17.82 19.38 8.90
C SER A 103 -16.96 18.46 8.04
#